data_AF-A0A9P4H3F3-F1
#
_entry.id   AF-A0A9P4H3F3-F1
#
_cell.length_a   1.000
_cell.length_b   1.000
_cell.length_c   1.000
_cell.angle_alpha   90.00
_cell.angle_beta   90.00
_cell.angle_gamma   90.00
#
_symmetry.space_group_name_H-M   'P 1'
#
loop_
_entity.id
_entity.type
_entity.pdbx_description
1 polymer ?
#
loop_
_entity_poly.entity_id
_entity_poly.type
_entity_poly.pdbx_seq_one_letter_code
_entity_poly.pdbx_strand_id
1 'polypeptide(L)'
;MAISEPESLHDTQYFKKRMKLPPSLLDFDRFGILYQHGDLCYVIFNAPAGRKSSEGIQRRWFRKHDLGTHLTVEWDTLRHVKVGDKGTGASGHTDESAWHYHSKVLMGLRVNLARAAQVIESSRSHATKKPSEDQVLAALGQEFSRIVTAVYGTLRVQEKKKAKEAEELFDEFCVA
;
A
#
# COMPACT_ATOMS: atom_id res chain seq x y z
N MET A 1 -11.36 6.78 -23.54
CA MET A 1 -12.36 7.00 -22.46
C MET A 1 -12.05 5.98 -21.36
N ALA A 2 -11.79 6.31 -20.10
CA ALA A 2 -11.86 7.56 -19.36
C ALA A 2 -10.53 7.81 -18.63
N ILE A 3 -9.99 9.03 -18.80
CA ILE A 3 -9.02 9.59 -17.87
C ILE A 3 -9.78 9.77 -16.56
N SER A 4 -9.13 9.32 -15.48
CA SER A 4 -9.65 9.22 -14.13
C SER A 4 -10.47 10.43 -13.71
N GLU A 5 -11.54 10.17 -12.96
CA GLU A 5 -12.37 11.17 -12.27
C GLU A 5 -11.52 12.29 -11.66
N PRO A 6 -12.02 13.54 -11.64
CA PRO A 6 -11.30 14.63 -10.99
C PRO A 6 -10.96 14.22 -9.56
N GLU A 7 -9.67 14.29 -9.25
CA GLU A 7 -9.09 14.07 -7.93
C GLU A 7 -10.04 14.64 -6.88
N SER A 8 -10.65 13.78 -6.05
CA SER A 8 -11.53 14.31 -5.02
C SER A 8 -10.64 15.15 -4.08
N LEU A 9 -10.82 16.47 -4.12
CA LEU A 9 -10.10 17.45 -3.29
C LEU A 9 -10.05 17.00 -1.81
N HIS A 10 -11.08 16.26 -1.38
CA HIS A 10 -11.19 15.65 -0.07
C HIS A 10 -10.08 14.64 0.24
N ASP A 11 -9.68 13.77 -0.69
CA ASP A 11 -8.66 12.75 -0.45
C ASP A 11 -7.26 13.41 -0.36
N THR A 12 -6.97 14.40 -1.20
CA THR A 12 -5.71 15.16 -1.17
C THR A 12 -5.59 15.99 0.11
N GLN A 13 -6.67 16.63 0.56
CA GLN A 13 -6.70 17.34 1.84
C GLN A 13 -6.54 16.39 3.03
N TYR A 14 -7.19 15.22 3.00
CA TYR A 14 -7.05 14.20 4.02
C TYR A 14 -5.59 13.74 4.14
N PHE A 15 -4.94 13.48 3.02
CA PHE A 15 -3.54 13.10 2.96
C PHE A 15 -2.64 14.21 3.54
N LYS A 16 -2.79 15.44 3.04
CA LYS A 16 -2.05 16.61 3.56
C LYS A 16 -2.25 16.82 5.07
N LYS A 17 -3.44 16.54 5.61
CA LYS A 17 -3.73 16.63 7.06
C LYS A 17 -3.04 15.50 7.85
N ARG A 18 -3.12 14.25 7.37
CA ARG A 18 -2.46 13.09 8.00
C ARG A 18 -0.94 13.28 8.06
N MET A 19 -0.34 13.83 7.01
CA MET A 19 1.11 14.07 6.95
C MET A 19 1.62 15.17 7.87
N LYS A 20 0.73 16.01 8.40
CA LYS A 20 1.06 16.98 9.45
C LYS A 20 1.01 16.37 10.86
N LEU A 21 0.48 15.15 11.00
CA LEU A 21 0.49 14.46 12.28
C LEU A 21 1.90 13.97 12.59
N PRO A 22 2.32 13.98 13.86
CA PRO A 22 3.59 13.39 14.25
C PRO A 22 3.61 11.89 13.87
N PRO A 23 4.76 11.36 13.42
CA PRO A 23 4.87 9.98 12.95
C PRO A 23 4.35 8.92 13.95
N SER A 24 4.47 9.17 15.27
CA SER A 24 3.96 8.28 16.32
C SER A 24 2.44 8.10 16.33
N LEU A 25 1.68 8.97 15.66
CA LEU A 25 0.22 8.88 15.55
C LEU A 25 -0.23 8.29 14.20
N LEU A 26 0.72 7.91 13.34
CA LEU A 26 0.44 7.24 12.08
C LEU A 26 0.40 5.73 12.30
N ASP A 27 -0.63 5.09 11.76
CA ASP A 27 -0.68 3.65 11.66
C ASP A 27 0.20 3.21 10.50
N PHE A 28 1.44 2.84 10.81
CA PHE A 28 2.40 2.37 9.83
C PHE A 28 2.01 1.05 9.19
N ASP A 29 1.08 0.26 9.74
CA ASP A 29 0.57 -0.91 9.03
C ASP A 29 -0.42 -0.54 7.93
N ARG A 30 -0.89 0.72 7.87
CA ARG A 30 -1.96 1.16 6.96
C ARG A 30 -1.67 2.49 6.27
N PHE A 31 -0.43 2.98 6.33
CA PHE A 31 -0.04 4.27 5.75
C PHE A 31 1.38 4.20 5.18
N GLY A 32 1.51 4.23 3.84
CA GLY A 32 2.82 4.14 3.22
C GLY A 32 2.79 4.09 1.69
N ILE A 33 3.90 4.49 1.06
CA ILE A 33 4.15 4.24 -0.37
C ILE A 33 4.45 2.75 -0.55
N LEU A 34 3.79 2.06 -1.47
CA LEU A 34 4.05 0.66 -1.76
C LEU A 34 4.90 0.43 -3.01
N TYR A 35 4.81 1.35 -3.98
CA TYR A 35 5.47 1.23 -5.27
C TYR A 35 5.58 2.60 -5.94
N GLN A 36 6.60 2.82 -6.76
CA GLN A 36 6.77 4.02 -7.58
C GLN A 36 6.86 3.66 -9.07
N HIS A 37 6.19 4.43 -9.94
CA HIS A 37 6.28 4.35 -11.39
C HIS A 37 6.47 5.76 -11.97
N GLY A 38 7.69 6.12 -12.36
CA GLY A 38 8.01 7.49 -12.80
C GLY A 38 7.74 8.49 -11.67
N ASP A 39 6.88 9.48 -11.94
CA ASP A 39 6.45 10.50 -10.97
C ASP A 39 5.21 10.08 -10.15
N LEU A 40 4.71 8.86 -10.33
CA LEU A 40 3.55 8.34 -9.61
C LEU A 40 3.98 7.37 -8.51
N CYS A 41 3.35 7.46 -7.35
CA CYS A 41 3.50 6.54 -6.23
C CYS A 41 2.16 5.87 -5.94
N TYR A 42 2.15 4.55 -5.83
CA TYR A 42 1.00 3.80 -5.33
C TYR A 42 1.03 3.80 -3.81
N VAL A 43 0.05 4.43 -3.19
CA VAL A 43 0.03 4.70 -1.75
C VAL A 43 -1.17 4.02 -1.12
N ILE A 44 -0.98 3.48 0.09
CA ILE A 44 -2.07 3.07 0.96
C ILE A 44 -2.20 4.01 2.14
N PHE A 45 -3.43 4.22 2.60
CA PHE A 45 -3.73 5.09 3.73
C PHE A 45 -5.04 4.68 4.40
N ASN A 46 -5.20 5.02 5.68
CA ASN A 46 -6.43 4.75 6.41
C ASN A 46 -7.65 5.39 5.74
N ALA A 47 -8.72 4.62 5.60
CA ALA A 47 -10.00 5.16 5.15
C ALA A 47 -10.50 6.22 6.15
N PRO A 48 -11.08 7.34 5.69
CA PRO A 48 -11.71 8.31 6.58
C PRO A 48 -12.81 7.64 7.41
N ALA A 49 -12.92 8.03 8.68
CA ALA A 49 -14.01 7.59 9.54
C ALA A 49 -15.37 7.88 8.86
N GLY A 50 -16.24 6.87 8.77
CA GLY A 50 -17.54 6.97 8.12
C GLY A 50 -17.60 6.51 6.65
N ARG A 51 -16.47 6.29 5.97
CA ARG A 51 -16.48 5.57 4.67
C ARG A 51 -16.46 4.06 4.93
N LYS A 52 -17.45 3.33 4.38
CA LYS A 52 -17.50 1.86 4.40
C LYS A 52 -16.42 1.27 3.47
N SER A 53 -15.15 1.30 3.88
CA SER A 53 -14.14 0.40 3.33
C SER A 53 -14.19 -0.89 4.14
N SER A 54 -14.44 -2.03 3.49
CA SER A 54 -14.44 -3.35 4.14
C SER A 54 -13.08 -3.72 4.73
N GLU A 55 -12.02 -3.02 4.32
CA GLU A 55 -10.63 -3.28 4.69
C GLU A 55 -10.06 -2.20 5.63
N GLY A 56 -10.83 -1.13 5.90
CA GLY A 56 -10.36 -0.01 6.72
C GLY A 56 -9.28 0.86 6.06
N ILE A 57 -8.91 0.57 4.82
CA ILE A 57 -7.88 1.27 4.05
C ILE A 57 -8.43 1.81 2.73
N GLN A 58 -7.69 2.74 2.14
CA GLN A 58 -7.79 3.22 0.77
C GLN A 58 -6.43 3.08 0.10
N ARG A 59 -6.45 2.99 -1.23
CA ARG A 59 -5.24 2.82 -2.05
C ARG A 59 -5.40 3.53 -3.39
N ARG A 60 -4.39 4.27 -3.83
CA ARG A 60 -4.43 5.02 -5.09
C ARG A 60 -3.03 5.43 -5.55
N TRP A 61 -2.91 5.76 -6.82
CA TRP A 61 -1.78 6.50 -7.37
C TRP A 61 -1.85 7.99 -7.00
N PHE A 62 -0.73 8.54 -6.55
CA PHE A 62 -0.53 9.97 -6.30
C PHE A 62 0.73 10.43 -7.02
N ARG A 63 0.81 11.71 -7.37
CA ARG A 63 2.06 12.28 -7.88
C ARG A 63 3.03 12.49 -6.72
N LYS A 64 4.33 12.28 -6.95
CA LYS A 64 5.36 12.38 -5.90
C LYS A 64 5.36 13.77 -5.23
N HIS A 65 5.08 14.83 -5.98
CA HIS A 65 5.00 16.20 -5.44
C HIS A 65 3.78 16.46 -4.55
N ASP A 66 2.73 15.66 -4.64
CA ASP A 66 1.57 15.74 -3.73
C ASP A 66 1.82 15.00 -2.42
N LEU A 67 2.89 14.22 -2.34
CA LEU A 67 3.32 13.54 -1.14
C LEU A 67 4.16 14.49 -0.29
N GLY A 68 3.77 14.64 0.97
CA GLY A 68 4.55 15.39 1.94
C GLY A 68 5.88 14.71 2.30
N THR A 69 6.73 15.48 2.98
CA THR A 69 8.12 15.12 3.22
C THR A 69 8.31 13.79 3.96
N HIS A 70 7.46 13.48 4.96
CA HIS A 70 7.65 12.28 5.78
C HIS A 70 7.57 10.97 4.99
N LEU A 71 6.58 10.80 4.12
CA LEU A 71 6.45 9.58 3.31
C LEU A 71 7.53 9.48 2.24
N THR A 72 7.94 10.63 1.68
CA THR A 72 9.01 10.66 0.69
C THR A 72 10.33 10.25 1.32
N VAL A 73 10.67 10.80 2.50
CA VAL A 73 11.87 10.40 3.27
C VAL A 73 11.79 8.93 3.66
N GLU A 74 10.65 8.46 4.16
CA GLU A 74 10.43 7.06 4.49
C GLU A 74 10.75 6.15 3.30
N TRP A 75 10.13 6.42 2.14
CA TRP A 75 10.35 5.66 0.91
C TRP A 75 11.80 5.72 0.41
N ASP A 76 12.40 6.91 0.41
CA ASP A 76 13.75 7.12 -0.11
C ASP A 76 14.82 6.43 0.76
N THR A 77 14.54 6.16 2.04
CA THR A 77 15.45 5.40 2.93
C THR A 77 15.41 3.88 2.75
N LEU A 78 14.47 3.37 1.95
CA LEU A 78 14.34 1.94 1.70
C LEU A 78 15.32 1.48 0.61
N ARG A 79 15.73 0.21 0.67
CA ARG A 79 16.46 -0.40 -0.43
C ARG A 79 15.53 -0.69 -1.60
N HIS A 80 15.74 0.01 -2.71
CA HIS A 80 14.91 -0.14 -3.90
C HIS A 80 15.36 -1.26 -4.85
N VAL A 81 14.40 -1.76 -5.62
CA VAL A 81 14.61 -2.66 -6.76
C VAL A 81 14.00 -2.01 -7.99
N LYS A 82 14.80 -1.88 -9.04
CA LYS A 82 14.33 -1.38 -10.34
C LYS A 82 13.40 -2.41 -10.98
N VAL A 83 12.26 -1.96 -11.49
CA VAL A 83 11.25 -2.78 -12.16
C VAL A 83 10.92 -2.15 -13.51
N GLY A 84 11.39 -2.78 -14.59
CA GLY A 84 11.29 -2.19 -15.94
C GLY A 84 12.02 -0.84 -16.04
N ASP A 85 11.56 0.02 -16.94
CA ASP A 85 12.23 1.30 -17.22
C ASP A 85 11.91 2.39 -16.18
N LYS A 86 10.66 2.42 -15.70
CA LYS A 86 10.11 3.49 -14.87
C LYS A 86 9.71 3.04 -13.47
N GLY A 87 9.62 1.74 -13.24
CA GLY A 87 9.13 1.16 -12.00
C GLY A 87 10.22 1.02 -10.94
N THR A 88 9.84 1.20 -9.69
CA THR A 88 10.71 1.03 -8.52
C THR A 88 9.86 0.46 -7.38
N GLY A 89 10.23 -0.73 -6.92
CA GLY A 89 9.68 -1.35 -5.71
C GLY A 89 10.68 -1.29 -4.56
N ALA A 90 10.28 -1.68 -3.36
CA ALA A 90 11.22 -1.91 -2.27
C ALA A 90 11.57 -3.41 -2.15
N SER A 91 12.86 -3.71 -1.95
CA SER A 91 13.31 -5.06 -1.59
C SER A 91 12.93 -5.39 -0.15
N GLY A 92 12.85 -6.69 0.16
CA GLY A 92 12.27 -7.20 1.40
C GLY A 92 13.08 -6.97 2.67
N HIS A 93 12.77 -7.79 3.67
CA HIS A 93 13.34 -7.79 5.02
C HIS A 93 14.86 -7.90 5.01
N THR A 94 15.52 -6.75 4.92
CA THR A 94 16.91 -6.58 5.32
C THR A 94 16.88 -6.08 6.76
N ASP A 95 17.57 -6.77 7.66
CA ASP A 95 17.60 -6.46 9.11
C ASP A 95 18.11 -5.03 9.44
N GLU A 96 18.55 -4.28 8.42
CA GLU A 96 19.17 -2.96 8.52
C GLU A 96 18.21 -1.78 8.31
N SER A 97 16.98 -1.97 7.82
CA SER A 97 16.05 -0.83 7.64
C SER A 97 15.17 -0.63 8.86
N ALA A 98 15.26 0.56 9.46
CA ALA A 98 14.46 0.98 10.61
C ALA A 98 12.95 0.84 10.38
N TRP A 99 12.51 0.88 9.12
CA TRP A 99 11.09 0.76 8.75
C TRP A 99 10.55 -0.68 8.85
N HIS A 100 11.41 -1.71 8.82
CA HIS A 100 10.98 -3.09 9.10
C HIS A 100 10.44 -3.24 10.53
N TYR A 101 10.93 -2.43 11.48
CA TYR A 101 10.42 -2.42 12.85
C TYR A 101 9.04 -1.77 12.96
N HIS A 102 8.70 -0.85 12.06
CA HIS A 102 7.45 -0.09 12.12
C HIS A 102 6.27 -0.81 11.47
N SER A 103 6.50 -1.64 10.43
CA SER A 103 5.43 -2.47 9.85
C SER A 103 5.97 -3.63 9.01
N LYS A 104 5.78 -4.87 9.51
CA LYS A 104 6.05 -6.08 8.71
C LYS A 104 5.05 -6.23 7.55
N VAL A 105 3.82 -5.76 7.74
CA VAL A 105 2.75 -5.84 6.73
C VAL A 105 3.08 -4.99 5.51
N LEU A 106 3.45 -3.72 5.71
CA LEU A 106 3.84 -2.84 4.60
C LEU A 106 5.03 -3.39 3.83
N MET A 107 6.04 -3.93 4.51
CA MET A 107 7.22 -4.47 3.82
C MET A 107 6.87 -5.71 3.02
N GLY A 108 6.04 -6.60 3.57
CA GLY A 108 5.49 -7.73 2.82
C GLY A 108 4.72 -7.29 1.57
N LEU A 109 3.87 -6.26 1.69
CA LEU A 109 3.13 -5.69 0.57
C LEU A 109 4.06 -5.13 -0.51
N ARG A 110 5.06 -4.31 -0.13
CA ARG A 110 6.04 -3.73 -1.06
C ARG A 110 6.76 -4.80 -1.88
N VAL A 111 7.20 -5.87 -1.22
CA VAL A 111 7.85 -7.01 -1.88
C VAL A 111 6.91 -7.68 -2.87
N ASN A 112 5.68 -7.96 -2.45
CA ASN A 112 4.70 -8.63 -3.31
C ASN A 112 4.33 -7.77 -4.53
N LEU A 113 4.17 -6.46 -4.34
CA LEU A 113 3.88 -5.53 -5.42
C LEU A 113 5.08 -5.40 -6.38
N ALA A 114 6.31 -5.33 -5.86
CA ALA A 114 7.51 -5.31 -6.69
C ALA A 114 7.62 -6.57 -7.58
N ARG A 115 7.36 -7.75 -7.01
CA ARG A 115 7.34 -9.03 -7.75
C ARG A 115 6.24 -9.06 -8.82
N ALA A 116 5.02 -8.65 -8.47
CA ALA A 116 3.92 -8.60 -9.42
C ALA A 116 4.21 -7.63 -10.58
N ALA A 117 4.80 -6.47 -10.27
CA ALA A 117 5.20 -5.50 -11.27
C ALA A 117 6.30 -6.03 -12.20
N GLN A 118 7.26 -6.80 -11.68
CA GLN A 118 8.27 -7.47 -12.51
C GLN A 118 7.62 -8.41 -13.53
N VAL A 119 6.64 -9.21 -13.12
CA VAL A 119 5.91 -10.11 -14.02
C VAL A 119 5.20 -9.34 -15.13
N ILE A 120 4.56 -8.22 -14.78
CA ILE A 120 3.84 -7.36 -15.74
C ILE A 120 4.82 -6.71 -16.73
N GLU A 121 5.94 -6.16 -16.26
CA GLU A 121 6.96 -5.53 -17.12
C GLU A 121 7.72 -6.54 -17.99
N SER A 122 8.00 -7.74 -17.48
CA SER A 122 8.57 -8.83 -18.28
C SER A 122 7.60 -9.24 -19.40
N SER A 123 6.30 -9.35 -19.09
CA SER A 123 5.27 -9.67 -20.08
C SER A 123 5.18 -8.58 -21.17
N ARG A 124 5.28 -7.31 -20.79
CA ARG A 124 5.35 -6.16 -21.71
C ARG A 124 6.58 -6.23 -22.63
N SER A 125 7.73 -6.62 -22.09
CA SER A 125 8.98 -6.71 -22.83
C SER A 125 8.98 -7.79 -23.90
N HIS A 126 8.12 -8.81 -23.76
CA HIS A 126 7.95 -9.91 -24.72
C HIS A 126 6.72 -9.78 -25.62
N ALA A 127 5.91 -8.73 -25.44
CA ALA A 127 4.72 -8.51 -26.24
C ALA A 127 5.08 -8.00 -27.66
N THR A 128 4.47 -8.60 -28.68
CA THR A 128 4.63 -8.21 -30.10
C THR A 128 4.22 -6.76 -30.35
N LYS A 129 3.24 -6.25 -29.58
CA LYS A 129 2.85 -4.85 -29.56
C LYS A 129 3.03 -4.30 -28.15
N LYS A 130 3.90 -3.30 -27.99
CA LYS A 130 4.14 -2.69 -26.68
C LYS A 130 2.86 -2.00 -26.18
N PRO A 131 2.32 -2.38 -25.01
CA PRO A 131 1.21 -1.66 -24.38
C PRO A 131 1.60 -0.21 -24.09
N SER A 132 0.61 0.68 -24.13
CA SER A 132 0.77 2.07 -23.72
C SER A 132 1.04 2.16 -22.22
N GLU A 133 1.59 3.28 -21.78
CA GLU A 133 1.87 3.52 -20.36
C GLU A 133 0.59 3.47 -19.50
N ASP A 134 -0.52 4.02 -20.01
CA ASP A 134 -1.82 3.95 -19.33
C ASP A 134 -2.30 2.51 -19.13
N GLN A 135 -2.08 1.64 -20.12
CA GLN A 135 -2.42 0.22 -20.03
C GLN A 135 -1.58 -0.49 -18.96
N VAL A 136 -0.29 -0.14 -18.86
CA VAL A 136 0.60 -0.68 -17.83
C VAL A 136 0.16 -0.21 -16.44
N LEU A 137 -0.11 1.08 -16.25
CA LEU A 137 -0.57 1.63 -14.97
C LEU A 137 -1.92 1.05 -14.55
N ALA A 138 -2.84 0.82 -15.50
CA ALA A 138 -4.10 0.15 -15.23
C ALA A 138 -3.91 -1.30 -14.78
N ALA A 139 -3.06 -2.07 -15.48
CA ALA A 139 -2.74 -3.45 -15.12
C ALA A 139 -2.06 -3.55 -13.75
N LEU A 140 -1.07 -2.69 -13.48
CA LEU A 140 -0.43 -2.58 -12.17
C LEU A 140 -1.46 -2.23 -11.09
N GLY A 141 -2.30 -1.21 -11.32
CA GLY A 141 -3.31 -0.78 -10.36
C GLY A 141 -4.31 -1.89 -10.00
N GLN A 142 -4.77 -2.66 -10.99
CA GLN A 142 -5.66 -3.80 -10.77
C GLN A 142 -4.98 -4.91 -9.96
N GLU A 143 -3.76 -5.29 -10.33
CA GLU A 143 -3.04 -6.37 -9.67
C GLU A 143 -2.61 -5.99 -8.25
N PHE A 144 -2.14 -4.76 -8.05
CA PHE A 144 -1.81 -4.23 -6.73
C PHE A 144 -3.04 -4.18 -5.84
N SER A 145 -4.18 -3.76 -6.37
CA SER A 145 -5.45 -3.73 -5.64
C SER A 145 -5.84 -5.13 -5.16
N ARG A 146 -5.69 -6.14 -6.02
CA ARG A 146 -5.96 -7.55 -5.70
C ARG A 146 -5.07 -8.05 -4.56
N ILE A 147 -3.77 -7.77 -4.62
CA ILE A 147 -2.80 -8.19 -3.59
C ILE A 147 -3.13 -7.52 -2.25
N VAL A 148 -3.38 -6.21 -2.26
CA VAL A 148 -3.70 -5.45 -1.05
C VAL A 148 -4.99 -6.00 -0.41
N THR A 149 -6.06 -6.20 -1.19
CA THR A 149 -7.32 -6.79 -0.69
C THR A 149 -7.09 -8.18 -0.07
N ALA A 150 -6.30 -9.04 -0.71
CA ALA A 150 -6.03 -10.37 -0.19
C ALA A 150 -5.32 -10.34 1.17
N VAL A 151 -4.31 -9.47 1.32
CA VAL A 151 -3.54 -9.34 2.57
C VAL A 151 -4.41 -8.79 3.70
N TYR A 152 -5.09 -7.65 3.50
CA TYR A 152 -5.94 -7.07 4.56
C TYR A 152 -7.19 -7.90 4.83
N GLY A 153 -7.73 -8.59 3.82
CA GLY A 153 -8.81 -9.56 4.01
C GLY A 153 -8.39 -10.69 4.94
N THR A 154 -7.18 -11.23 4.76
CA THR A 154 -6.62 -12.27 5.61
C THR A 154 -6.39 -11.77 7.04
N LEU A 155 -5.77 -10.59 7.20
CA LEU A 155 -5.53 -9.98 8.52
C LEU A 155 -6.84 -9.78 9.28
N ARG A 156 -7.89 -9.29 8.60
CA ARG A 156 -9.20 -9.09 9.21
C ARG A 156 -9.85 -10.39 9.70
N VAL A 157 -9.71 -11.48 8.94
CA VAL A 157 -10.23 -12.80 9.37
C VAL A 157 -9.46 -13.29 10.59
N GLN A 158 -8.15 -13.12 10.63
CA GLN A 158 -7.33 -13.48 11.78
C GLN A 158 -7.66 -12.64 13.02
N GLU A 159 -7.86 -11.33 12.87
CA GLU A 159 -8.29 -10.43 13.96
C GLU A 159 -9.64 -10.86 14.53
N LYS A 160 -10.62 -11.17 13.67
CA LYS A 160 -11.93 -11.68 14.10
C LYS A 160 -11.83 -13.01 14.85
N LYS A 161 -10.97 -13.91 14.38
CA LYS A 161 -10.75 -15.20 15.04
C LYS A 161 -10.15 -15.01 16.43
N LYS A 162 -9.13 -14.16 16.55
CA LYS A 162 -8.50 -13.83 17.84
C LYS A 162 -9.46 -13.16 18.81
N ALA A 163 -10.33 -12.27 18.32
CA ALA A 163 -11.35 -11.63 19.16
C ALA A 163 -12.33 -12.66 19.71
N LYS A 164 -12.80 -13.60 18.87
CA LYS A 164 -13.67 -14.70 19.29
C LYS A 164 -12.99 -15.64 20.29
N GLU A 165 -11.74 -16.02 20.05
CA GLU A 165 -10.94 -16.84 20.98
C GLU A 165 -10.72 -16.11 22.33
N ALA A 166 -10.53 -14.78 22.30
CA ALA A 166 -10.38 -13.98 23.52
C ALA A 166 -11.71 -13.83 24.31
N GLU A 167 -12.84 -13.70 23.61
CA GLU A 167 -14.18 -13.71 24.22
C GLU A 167 -14.46 -15.07 24.89
N GLU A 168 -14.19 -16.17 24.20
CA GLU A 168 -14.34 -17.53 24.74
C GLU A 168 -13.47 -17.74 26.01
N LEU A 169 -12.21 -17.29 25.99
CA LEU A 169 -11.33 -17.37 27.17
C LEU A 169 -11.80 -16.46 28.32
N PHE A 170 -12.33 -15.28 28.01
CA PHE A 170 -12.85 -14.37 29.02
C PHE A 170 -14.09 -14.95 29.70
N ASP A 171 -14.99 -15.56 28.94
CA ASP A 171 -16.17 -16.24 29.46
C ASP A 171 -15.77 -17.45 30.33
N GLU A 172 -14.75 -18.23 29.95
CA GLU A 172 -14.21 -19.30 30.80
C GLU A 172 -13.60 -18.79 32.11
N PHE A 173 -12.94 -17.62 32.10
CA PHE A 173 -12.35 -17.02 33.31
C PHE A 173 -13.36 -16.27 34.21
N CYS A 174 -14.45 -15.74 33.65
CA CYS A 174 -15.45 -14.99 34.41
C CYS A 174 -16.53 -15.86 35.08
N VAL A 175 -16.57 -17.16 34.77
CA VAL A 175 -17.53 -18.13 35.34
C VAL A 175 -16.87 -19.01 36.43
N ALA A 176 -15.65 -18.67 36.89
CA ALA A 176 -14.96 -19.33 38.00
C ALA A 176 -15.19 -18.64 39.36
#